data_AF-A0A935MVR7-F1
#
_entry.id   AF-A0A935MVR7-F1
#
_cell.length_a   1.000
_cell.length_b   1.000
_cell.length_c   1.000
_cell.angle_alpha   90.00
_cell.angle_beta   90.00
_cell.angle_gamma   90.00
#
_symmetry.space_group_name_H-M   'P 1'
#
loop_
_entity.id
_entity.type
_entity.pdbx_description
1 polymer ?
#
loop_
_entity_poly.entity_id
_entity_poly.type
_entity_poly.pdbx_seq_one_letter_code
_entity_poly.pdbx_strand_id
1 'polypeptide(L)'
;MKAFHLIICLGIVTVLIWLNRIDAGNAVTMYGGLSWISWASIAIVVFGICVLIIANDSARAFGFFRSKDTQALPPPDIRVLTGSELRELDLDKYRGPAYPHPIIFPERCIGCQACVDACPHDVLAIVDGVAAAVAPDLCMEDTACQAECPVNPKACIVINTTKEVRSLPTPTRDGASFETNVPGCYIIGDVSGVPLIKNAVKEGADVISRIATDLESATLEQKADLDVAIIGIGPGGASAASAASDAGLRYVGIEQGKTLSTIDLYPKGKYIFFKPDTKDWSGGIPVLGLGLSKAKYGGGEADEDQPVIDALGAELTDLVHAEALLLNRLLAEKIPNNLRDELSPKLTEKLEKELKKRIVAFVRSKGTSDWASSYRTHFVPAKDELLTAYKAEITDQLQTKIPGDQRENILDIWLNTLSDKGVTINEEESCKAVKRADDGDYFVIETERGNEKSPQTYKARRVIIAIGLRGAPNKLRLPNEDLKVSIDGREEQKVIYALSNPMDFKGKHLIVVGGGNVAVEAAVDLIAVRDGASITPRKPEDMNKVTVLVRDYLAPTVKFGNKFQLYQCAEDGLLDLHFGVGIREMTESEVVIENVTTKEIVATIPNHFIFALIGGERPNRFLESIGITIK
;
A
#
# COMPACT_ATOMS: atom_id res chain seq x y z
N MET A 1 -8.16 -34.70 22.04
CA MET A 1 -7.87 -35.86 21.17
C MET A 1 -9.17 -36.46 20.67
N LYS A 2 -9.36 -36.64 19.35
CA LYS A 2 -10.55 -37.31 18.80
C LYS A 2 -10.54 -38.79 19.22
N ALA A 3 -11.70 -39.42 19.41
CA ALA A 3 -11.84 -40.83 19.85
C ALA A 3 -10.94 -41.82 19.07
N PHE A 4 -10.73 -41.55 17.78
CA PHE A 4 -9.82 -42.30 16.91
C PHE A 4 -8.36 -42.37 17.40
N HIS A 5 -7.83 -41.29 17.98
CA HIS A 5 -6.46 -41.25 18.49
C HIS A 5 -6.31 -42.08 19.77
N LEU A 6 -7.36 -42.13 20.60
CA LEU A 6 -7.39 -42.95 21.81
C LEU A 6 -7.35 -44.45 21.45
N ILE A 7 -8.06 -44.84 20.39
CA ILE A 7 -8.09 -46.23 19.89
C ILE A 7 -6.70 -46.64 19.37
N ILE A 8 -6.01 -45.77 18.64
CA ILE A 8 -4.64 -46.04 18.16
C ILE A 8 -3.67 -46.19 19.33
N CYS A 9 -3.71 -45.29 20.31
CA CYS A 9 -2.86 -45.37 21.49
C CYS A 9 -3.11 -46.66 22.29
N LEU A 10 -4.38 -47.03 22.51
CA LEU A 10 -4.73 -48.29 23.17
C LEU A 10 -4.27 -49.52 22.37
N GLY A 11 -4.37 -49.48 21.04
CA GLY A 11 -3.86 -50.53 20.16
C GLY A 11 -2.34 -50.72 20.30
N ILE A 12 -1.58 -49.62 20.28
CA ILE A 12 -0.11 -49.65 20.43
C ILE A 12 0.28 -50.18 21.80
N VAL A 13 -0.35 -49.71 22.87
CA VAL A 13 -0.09 -50.20 24.24
C VAL A 13 -0.38 -51.69 24.36
N THR A 14 -1.47 -52.17 23.76
CA THR A 14 -1.84 -53.60 23.78
C THR A 14 -0.82 -54.46 23.04
N VAL A 15 -0.34 -54.01 21.88
CA VAL A 15 0.71 -54.69 21.10
C VAL A 15 2.04 -54.72 21.87
N LEU A 16 2.41 -53.62 22.52
CA LEU A 16 3.63 -53.56 23.34
C LEU A 16 3.57 -54.49 24.55
N ILE A 17 2.43 -54.59 25.22
CA ILE A 17 2.22 -55.55 26.32
C ILE A 17 2.32 -57.00 25.82
N TRP A 18 1.76 -57.29 24.65
CA TRP A 18 1.80 -58.63 24.05
C TRP A 18 3.22 -59.04 23.63
N LEU A 19 3.95 -58.15 22.96
CA LEU A 19 5.35 -58.39 22.57
C LEU A 19 6.26 -58.60 23.78
N ASN A 20 6.06 -57.83 24.85
CA ASN A 20 6.84 -57.98 26.09
C ASN A 20 6.53 -59.31 26.81
N ARG A 21 5.33 -59.86 26.65
CA ARG A 21 4.97 -61.18 27.20
C ARG A 21 5.57 -62.36 26.44
N ILE A 22 5.77 -62.22 25.13
CA ILE A 22 6.30 -63.31 24.29
C ILE A 22 7.82 -63.46 24.48
N ASP A 23 8.53 -62.38 24.82
CA ASP A 23 10.00 -62.38 24.92
C ASP A 23 10.53 -62.79 26.31
N ALA A 24 9.66 -63.08 27.27
CA ALA A 24 10.04 -63.47 28.64
C ALA A 24 10.68 -64.88 28.74
N GLY A 25 10.85 -65.59 27.63
CA GLY A 25 11.35 -66.96 27.58
C GLY A 25 12.85 -67.13 27.30
N ASN A 26 13.56 -66.10 26.85
CA ASN A 26 14.99 -66.21 26.51
C ASN A 26 15.79 -65.07 27.15
N ALA A 27 16.88 -65.44 27.82
CA ALA A 27 17.79 -64.52 28.49
C ALA A 27 18.52 -63.61 27.48
N VAL A 28 17.86 -62.54 27.07
CA VAL A 28 18.45 -61.46 26.26
C VAL A 28 18.55 -60.23 27.14
N THR A 29 19.70 -59.54 27.07
CA THR A 29 19.99 -58.30 27.79
C THR A 29 18.87 -57.29 27.60
N MET A 30 18.11 -57.02 28.66
CA MET A 30 17.04 -56.02 28.66
C MET A 30 17.63 -54.65 28.99
N TYR A 31 17.42 -53.69 28.11
CA TYR A 31 17.77 -52.28 28.35
C TYR A 31 16.48 -51.52 28.67
N GLY A 32 16.39 -50.98 29.90
CA GLY A 32 15.19 -50.27 30.36
C GLY A 32 13.94 -51.15 30.52
N GLY A 33 14.10 -52.46 30.76
CA GLY A 33 12.97 -53.39 30.97
C GLY A 33 12.27 -53.86 29.69
N LEU A 34 12.84 -53.55 28.52
CA LEU A 34 12.36 -53.99 27.20
C LEU A 34 13.49 -54.69 26.46
N SER A 35 13.13 -55.69 25.66
CA SER A 35 14.07 -56.35 24.75
C SER A 35 14.42 -55.44 23.56
N TRP A 36 15.51 -55.77 22.87
CA TRP A 36 15.90 -55.04 21.66
C TRP A 36 14.82 -55.10 20.57
N ILE A 37 14.10 -56.23 20.48
CA ILE A 37 12.98 -56.42 19.55
C ILE A 37 11.83 -55.47 19.90
N SER A 38 11.57 -55.30 21.20
CA SER A 38 10.55 -54.37 21.69
C SER A 38 10.90 -52.92 21.37
N TRP A 39 12.16 -52.52 21.57
CA TRP A 39 12.65 -51.18 21.18
C TRP A 39 12.61 -50.94 19.67
N ALA A 40 13.00 -51.93 18.86
CA ALA A 40 12.91 -51.84 17.41
C ALA A 40 11.45 -51.69 16.94
N SER A 41 10.52 -52.39 17.58
CA SER A 41 9.09 -52.31 17.30
C SER A 41 8.53 -50.91 17.58
N ILE A 42 8.91 -50.30 18.71
CA ILE A 42 8.50 -48.92 19.06
C ILE A 42 9.03 -47.93 18.03
N ALA A 43 10.31 -48.04 17.65
CA ALA A 43 10.93 -47.14 16.68
C ALA A 43 10.23 -47.20 15.31
N ILE A 44 9.87 -48.41 14.83
CA ILE A 44 9.14 -48.60 13.57
C ILE A 44 7.74 -47.97 13.63
N VAL A 45 7.01 -48.13 14.74
CA VAL A 45 5.67 -47.55 14.88
C VAL A 45 5.74 -46.02 14.95
N VAL A 46 6.67 -45.46 15.71
CA VAL A 46 6.87 -44.01 15.80
C VAL A 46 7.25 -43.43 14.43
N PHE A 47 8.16 -44.09 13.72
CA PHE A 47 8.54 -43.69 12.36
C PHE A 47 7.35 -43.75 11.40
N GLY A 48 6.55 -44.82 11.44
CA GLY A 48 5.33 -44.95 10.63
C GLY A 48 4.30 -43.85 10.90
N ILE A 49 4.10 -43.47 12.18
CA ILE A 49 3.22 -42.36 12.56
C ILE A 49 3.78 -41.02 12.05
N CYS A 50 5.09 -40.78 12.17
CA CYS A 50 5.73 -39.58 11.63
C CYS A 50 5.56 -39.49 10.11
N VAL A 51 5.77 -40.60 9.37
CA VAL A 51 5.57 -40.65 7.92
C VAL A 51 4.10 -40.40 7.55
N LEU A 52 3.14 -40.96 8.31
CA LEU A 52 1.71 -40.72 8.09
C LEU A 52 1.31 -39.26 8.35
N ILE A 53 1.86 -38.64 9.41
CA ILE A 53 1.65 -37.22 9.70
C ILE A 53 2.22 -36.38 8.56
N ILE A 54 3.48 -36.61 8.17
CA ILE A 54 4.14 -35.89 7.07
C ILE A 54 3.37 -36.07 5.76
N ALA A 55 2.92 -37.28 5.43
CA ALA A 55 2.17 -37.56 4.21
C ALA A 55 0.77 -36.92 4.22
N ASN A 56 0.07 -36.93 5.36
CA ASN A 56 -1.24 -36.29 5.49
C ASN A 56 -1.14 -34.75 5.46
N ASP A 57 -0.11 -34.18 6.09
CA ASP A 57 0.14 -32.74 6.04
C ASP A 57 0.61 -32.30 4.65
N SER A 58 1.45 -33.11 3.99
CA SER A 58 1.84 -32.91 2.60
C SER A 58 0.64 -33.02 1.66
N ALA A 59 -0.25 -33.99 1.84
CA ALA A 59 -1.47 -34.14 1.04
C ALA A 59 -2.46 -32.98 1.26
N ARG A 60 -2.55 -32.43 2.48
CA ARG A 60 -3.31 -31.21 2.77
C ARG A 60 -2.69 -29.98 2.11
N ALA A 61 -1.37 -29.82 2.21
CA ALA A 61 -0.63 -28.76 1.56
C ALA A 61 -0.78 -28.83 0.03
N PHE A 62 -0.72 -30.04 -0.56
CA PHE A 62 -0.93 -30.25 -2.00
C PHE A 62 -2.39 -30.10 -2.44
N GLY A 63 -3.36 -30.43 -1.59
CA GLY A 63 -4.79 -30.19 -1.84
C GLY A 63 -5.11 -28.70 -2.00
N PHE A 64 -4.35 -27.83 -1.34
CA PHE A 64 -4.46 -26.36 -1.46
C PHE A 64 -4.01 -25.83 -2.83
N PHE A 65 -3.21 -26.59 -3.58
CA PHE A 65 -2.69 -26.17 -4.89
C PHE A 65 -3.52 -26.66 -6.09
N ARG A 66 -4.51 -27.54 -5.89
CA ARG A 66 -5.14 -28.28 -7.00
C ARG A 66 -6.56 -27.85 -7.40
N SER A 67 -7.09 -26.74 -6.89
CA SER A 67 -8.32 -26.13 -7.43
C SER A 67 -8.05 -24.77 -8.09
N LYS A 68 -7.03 -24.72 -8.96
CA LYS A 68 -7.06 -23.83 -10.12
C LYS A 68 -7.60 -24.67 -11.27
N ASP A 69 -8.91 -24.66 -11.49
CA ASP A 69 -9.52 -24.93 -12.81
C ASP A 69 -11.03 -24.81 -12.71
N THR A 70 -11.51 -23.58 -12.88
CA THR A 70 -12.69 -23.14 -13.63
C THR A 70 -13.06 -21.75 -13.11
N GLN A 71 -12.83 -20.71 -13.93
CA GLN A 71 -13.38 -19.38 -13.70
C GLN A 71 -14.90 -19.47 -13.83
N ALA A 72 -15.60 -19.69 -12.71
CA ALA A 72 -17.02 -19.36 -12.65
C ALA A 72 -17.14 -17.84 -12.53
N LEU A 73 -17.77 -17.21 -13.53
CA LEU A 73 -18.16 -15.81 -13.46
C LEU A 73 -19.08 -15.60 -12.24
N PRO A 74 -18.86 -14.56 -11.42
CA PRO A 74 -19.72 -14.28 -10.29
C PRO A 74 -21.11 -13.81 -10.76
N PRO A 75 -22.18 -14.11 -10.00
CA PRO A 75 -23.52 -13.66 -10.33
C PRO A 75 -23.62 -12.11 -10.24
N PRO A 76 -24.44 -11.50 -11.11
CA PRO A 76 -24.46 -10.05 -11.34
C PRO A 76 -25.04 -9.21 -10.17
N ASP A 77 -25.68 -9.83 -9.18
CA ASP A 77 -26.31 -9.11 -8.07
C ASP A 77 -25.77 -9.60 -6.73
N ILE A 78 -24.91 -8.77 -6.11
CA ILE A 78 -24.33 -9.05 -4.79
C ILE A 78 -25.38 -8.69 -3.72
N ARG A 79 -26.18 -9.69 -3.33
CA ARG A 79 -27.10 -9.65 -2.17
C ARG A 79 -26.63 -10.59 -1.05
N VAL A 80 -27.22 -10.44 0.13
CA VAL A 80 -26.99 -11.38 1.26
C VAL A 80 -27.35 -12.79 0.83
N LEU A 81 -26.37 -13.69 0.88
CA LEU A 81 -26.59 -15.11 0.62
C LEU A 81 -27.34 -15.71 1.81
N THR A 82 -28.51 -16.27 1.54
CA THR A 82 -29.29 -17.06 2.49
C THR A 82 -28.46 -18.24 3.01
N GLY A 83 -28.84 -18.80 4.15
CA GLY A 83 -28.18 -20.00 4.69
C GLY A 83 -28.20 -21.20 3.73
N SER A 84 -29.15 -21.25 2.78
CA SER A 84 -29.18 -22.20 1.66
C SER A 84 -28.13 -21.89 0.60
N GLU A 85 -28.02 -20.64 0.14
CA GLU A 85 -27.05 -20.23 -0.88
C GLU A 85 -25.61 -20.37 -0.38
N LEU A 86 -25.36 -20.10 0.91
CA LEU A 86 -24.05 -20.34 1.54
C LEU A 86 -23.62 -21.82 1.52
N ARG A 87 -24.59 -22.73 1.65
CA ARG A 87 -24.34 -24.19 1.58
C ARG A 87 -24.12 -24.64 0.14
N GLU A 88 -24.85 -24.08 -0.82
CA GLU A 88 -24.66 -24.36 -2.24
C GLU A 88 -23.28 -23.89 -2.76
N LEU A 89 -22.75 -22.80 -2.20
CA LEU A 89 -21.46 -22.22 -2.56
C LEU A 89 -20.27 -22.74 -1.73
N ASP A 90 -20.48 -23.70 -0.82
CA ASP A 90 -19.47 -24.24 0.12
C ASP A 90 -18.78 -23.15 0.99
N LEU A 91 -19.53 -22.12 1.37
CA LEU A 91 -19.04 -21.00 2.18
C LEU A 91 -19.42 -21.09 3.66
N ASP A 92 -20.21 -22.10 4.07
CA ASP A 92 -20.69 -22.29 5.47
C ASP A 92 -19.52 -22.47 6.47
N LYS A 93 -18.34 -22.87 5.99
CA LYS A 93 -17.08 -22.96 6.76
C LYS A 93 -16.56 -21.62 7.28
N TYR A 94 -17.01 -20.51 6.70
CA TYR A 94 -16.66 -19.15 7.13
C TYR A 94 -17.74 -18.52 8.02
N ARG A 95 -18.64 -19.31 8.63
CA ARG A 95 -19.61 -18.82 9.62
C ARG A 95 -18.90 -18.10 10.76
N GLY A 96 -18.96 -16.77 10.71
CA GLY A 96 -18.63 -15.92 11.83
C GLY A 96 -19.87 -15.56 12.67
N PRO A 97 -19.74 -14.58 13.58
CA PRO A 97 -20.78 -14.15 14.50
C PRO A 97 -22.04 -13.61 13.79
N ALA A 98 -23.16 -13.54 14.50
CA ALA A 98 -24.46 -13.11 13.96
C ALA A 98 -24.51 -11.63 13.53
N TYR A 99 -23.53 -10.82 13.94
CA TYR A 99 -23.40 -9.42 13.55
C TYR A 99 -22.62 -9.28 12.21
N PRO A 100 -22.76 -8.13 11.51
CA PRO A 100 -22.00 -7.87 10.28
C PRO A 100 -20.49 -7.89 10.52
N HIS A 101 -19.73 -8.61 9.69
CA HIS A 101 -18.28 -8.66 9.80
C HIS A 101 -17.61 -8.94 8.45
N PRO A 102 -16.37 -8.48 8.23
CA PRO A 102 -15.64 -8.79 7.01
C PRO A 102 -15.07 -10.20 7.07
N ILE A 103 -15.20 -10.92 5.95
CA ILE A 103 -14.51 -12.16 5.64
C ILE A 103 -13.49 -11.86 4.55
N ILE A 104 -12.26 -12.29 4.78
CA ILE A 104 -11.21 -12.27 3.77
C ILE A 104 -11.05 -13.70 3.23
N PHE A 105 -11.07 -13.83 1.91
CA PHE A 105 -10.70 -15.03 1.17
C PHE A 105 -9.20 -14.98 0.85
N PRO A 106 -8.33 -15.67 1.62
CA PRO A 106 -6.88 -15.54 1.46
C PRO A 106 -6.41 -15.95 0.06
N GLU A 107 -7.07 -16.94 -0.55
CA GLU A 107 -6.78 -17.42 -1.90
C GLU A 107 -7.04 -16.38 -3.01
N ARG A 108 -7.88 -15.37 -2.71
CA ARG A 108 -8.15 -14.24 -3.61
C ARG A 108 -7.35 -13.00 -3.20
N CYS A 109 -6.93 -12.91 -1.96
CA CYS A 109 -6.33 -11.71 -1.40
C CYS A 109 -4.96 -11.45 -2.01
N ILE A 110 -4.81 -10.33 -2.71
CA ILE A 110 -3.54 -9.89 -3.27
C ILE A 110 -2.73 -9.02 -2.29
N GLY A 111 -3.05 -9.03 -0.99
CA GLY A 111 -2.28 -8.28 0.02
C GLY A 111 -2.22 -6.76 -0.17
N CYS A 112 -3.14 -6.19 -0.96
CA CYS A 112 -3.04 -4.80 -1.42
C CYS A 112 -3.28 -3.73 -0.35
N GLN A 113 -3.75 -4.12 0.84
CA GLN A 113 -4.16 -3.22 1.91
C GLN A 113 -5.35 -2.29 1.58
N ALA A 114 -5.88 -2.26 0.36
CA ALA A 114 -7.04 -1.41 0.02
C ALA A 114 -8.22 -1.58 0.99
N CYS A 115 -8.57 -2.82 1.36
CA CYS A 115 -9.63 -3.10 2.34
C CYS A 115 -9.31 -2.65 3.77
N VAL A 116 -8.04 -2.75 4.18
CA VAL A 116 -7.54 -2.28 5.48
C VAL A 116 -7.58 -0.76 5.53
N ASP A 117 -7.12 -0.09 4.47
CA ASP A 117 -7.12 1.37 4.38
C ASP A 117 -8.51 1.96 4.23
N ALA A 118 -9.41 1.23 3.59
CA ALA A 118 -10.80 1.61 3.44
C ALA A 118 -11.62 1.40 4.71
N CYS A 119 -11.17 0.56 5.64
CA CYS A 119 -11.92 0.27 6.85
C CYS A 119 -11.86 1.48 7.79
N PRO A 120 -12.98 2.18 8.03
CA PRO A 120 -12.97 3.34 8.90
C PRO A 120 -12.90 2.94 10.38
N HIS A 121 -12.98 1.65 10.71
CA HIS A 121 -13.01 1.16 12.10
C HIS A 121 -11.77 0.34 12.46
N ASP A 122 -10.76 0.31 11.59
CA ASP A 122 -9.52 -0.46 11.78
C ASP A 122 -9.78 -1.95 12.12
N VAL A 123 -10.90 -2.50 11.64
CA VAL A 123 -11.32 -3.91 11.82
C VAL A 123 -10.36 -4.88 11.13
N LEU A 124 -9.75 -4.42 10.05
CA LEU A 124 -8.89 -5.21 9.17
C LEU A 124 -7.43 -4.79 9.34
N ALA A 125 -6.53 -5.76 9.29
CA ALA A 125 -5.08 -5.52 9.20
C ALA A 125 -4.43 -6.48 8.20
N ILE A 126 -3.18 -6.22 7.82
CA ILE A 126 -2.39 -7.18 7.04
C ILE A 126 -1.68 -8.13 8.02
N VAL A 127 -1.96 -9.43 7.89
CA VAL A 127 -1.33 -10.52 8.63
C VAL A 127 -0.76 -11.50 7.60
N ASP A 128 0.54 -11.78 7.68
CA ASP A 128 1.25 -12.68 6.75
C ASP A 128 1.03 -12.37 5.26
N GLY A 129 0.97 -11.08 4.93
CA GLY A 129 0.84 -10.61 3.54
C GLY A 129 -0.59 -10.67 2.98
N VAL A 130 -1.57 -11.12 3.74
CA VAL A 130 -2.99 -11.09 3.39
C VAL A 130 -3.79 -10.23 4.36
N ALA A 131 -4.92 -9.70 3.92
CA ALA A 131 -5.83 -9.02 4.84
C ALA A 131 -6.45 -10.03 5.80
N ALA A 132 -6.67 -9.62 7.05
CA ALA A 132 -7.34 -10.41 8.07
C ALA A 132 -8.22 -9.49 8.92
N ALA A 133 -9.38 -10.01 9.35
CA ALA A 133 -10.23 -9.33 10.32
C ALA A 133 -9.67 -9.55 11.73
N VAL A 134 -9.03 -8.51 12.27
CA VAL A 134 -8.38 -8.54 13.60
C VAL A 134 -9.32 -8.10 14.72
N ALA A 135 -10.31 -7.25 14.40
CA ALA A 135 -11.33 -6.78 15.33
C ALA A 135 -12.73 -6.82 14.70
N PRO A 136 -13.22 -8.01 14.27
CA PRO A 136 -14.47 -8.15 13.52
C PRO A 136 -15.71 -7.61 14.27
N ASP A 137 -15.65 -7.57 15.60
CA ASP A 137 -16.68 -7.04 16.49
C ASP A 137 -16.85 -5.52 16.40
N LEU A 138 -15.85 -4.78 15.87
CA LEU A 138 -15.92 -3.34 15.64
C LEU A 138 -16.53 -2.97 14.28
N CYS A 139 -16.98 -3.95 13.50
CA CYS A 139 -17.53 -3.72 12.17
C CYS A 139 -18.90 -3.02 12.22
N MET A 140 -18.97 -1.81 11.67
CA MET A 140 -20.20 -1.01 11.54
C MET A 140 -20.87 -1.14 10.17
N GLU A 141 -20.59 -2.25 9.49
CA GLU A 141 -21.18 -2.66 8.22
C GLU A 141 -21.08 -1.66 7.05
N ASP A 142 -20.15 -0.70 7.07
CA ASP A 142 -20.06 0.35 6.02
C ASP A 142 -19.67 -0.14 4.63
N THR A 143 -19.30 -1.43 4.50
CA THR A 143 -18.92 -2.12 3.25
C THR A 143 -17.78 -1.47 2.44
N ALA A 144 -17.14 -0.41 2.94
CA ALA A 144 -16.03 0.28 2.28
C ALA A 144 -14.87 -0.67 1.94
N CYS A 145 -14.52 -1.58 2.86
CA CYS A 145 -13.48 -2.59 2.64
C CYS A 145 -13.79 -3.55 1.49
N GLN A 146 -15.07 -3.88 1.27
CA GLN A 146 -15.53 -4.68 0.13
C GLN A 146 -15.57 -3.85 -1.15
N ALA A 147 -16.06 -2.61 -1.09
CA ALA A 147 -16.14 -1.71 -2.25
C ALA A 147 -14.74 -1.45 -2.84
N GLU A 148 -13.78 -1.12 -1.97
CA GLU A 148 -12.40 -0.79 -2.34
C GLU A 148 -11.54 -2.02 -2.65
N CYS A 149 -11.99 -3.24 -2.35
CA CYS A 149 -11.22 -4.44 -2.70
C CYS A 149 -11.11 -4.55 -4.23
N PRO A 150 -9.90 -4.52 -4.82
CA PRO A 150 -9.76 -4.42 -6.27
C PRO A 150 -9.79 -5.77 -6.99
N VAL A 151 -9.81 -6.86 -6.22
CA VAL A 151 -9.84 -8.20 -6.77
C VAL A 151 -11.24 -8.47 -7.29
N ASN A 152 -11.36 -9.07 -8.47
CA ASN A 152 -12.63 -9.56 -9.00
C ASN A 152 -12.52 -11.07 -9.28
N PRO A 153 -13.29 -11.94 -8.59
CA PRO A 153 -14.22 -11.64 -7.49
C PRO A 153 -13.55 -11.04 -6.25
N LYS A 154 -14.29 -10.23 -5.48
CA LYS A 154 -13.79 -9.54 -4.27
C LYS A 154 -13.16 -10.54 -3.29
N ALA A 155 -11.97 -10.20 -2.81
CA ALA A 155 -11.25 -10.95 -1.78
C ALA A 155 -11.70 -10.61 -0.37
N CYS A 156 -12.24 -9.40 -0.16
CA CYS A 156 -12.85 -8.97 1.09
C CYS A 156 -14.35 -8.80 0.84
N ILE A 157 -15.19 -9.48 1.61
CA ILE A 157 -16.64 -9.28 1.61
C ILE A 157 -17.12 -9.04 3.03
N VAL A 158 -18.15 -8.21 3.23
CA VAL A 158 -18.84 -8.08 4.51
C VAL A 158 -20.06 -8.99 4.45
N ILE A 159 -20.17 -9.93 5.39
CA ILE A 159 -21.35 -10.79 5.52
C ILE A 159 -22.26 -10.30 6.65
N ASN A 160 -23.50 -10.79 6.67
CA ASN A 160 -24.55 -10.40 7.61
C ASN A 160 -24.90 -8.89 7.60
N THR A 161 -24.45 -8.13 6.60
CA THR A 161 -24.81 -6.72 6.42
C THR A 161 -26.13 -6.56 5.66
N THR A 162 -26.87 -5.49 5.95
CA THR A 162 -28.04 -5.07 5.17
C THR A 162 -27.75 -4.01 4.11
N LYS A 163 -26.52 -3.46 4.09
CA LYS A 163 -26.11 -2.41 3.14
C LYS A 163 -25.77 -3.02 1.77
N GLU A 164 -26.40 -2.52 0.71
CA GLU A 164 -26.05 -2.88 -0.67
C GLU A 164 -24.67 -2.31 -1.04
N VAL A 165 -23.84 -3.14 -1.65
CA VAL A 165 -22.50 -2.73 -2.09
C VAL A 165 -22.57 -2.23 -3.53
N ARG A 166 -22.39 -0.92 -3.70
CA ARG A 166 -22.24 -0.34 -5.04
C ARG A 166 -20.84 -0.68 -5.56
N SER A 167 -20.77 -1.43 -6.66
CA SER A 167 -19.52 -1.59 -7.39
C SER A 167 -19.05 -0.23 -7.87
N LEU A 168 -17.76 0.05 -7.71
CA LEU A 168 -17.19 1.23 -8.31
C LEU A 168 -17.20 1.02 -9.84
N PRO A 169 -17.69 2.01 -10.61
CA PRO A 169 -17.64 1.93 -12.06
C PRO A 169 -16.18 1.77 -12.49
N THR A 170 -15.87 0.73 -13.26
CA THR A 170 -14.53 0.44 -13.75
C THR A 170 -14.51 0.34 -15.28
N PRO A 171 -13.45 0.82 -15.95
CA PRO A 171 -13.34 0.70 -17.39
C PRO A 171 -13.18 -0.77 -17.78
N THR A 172 -13.83 -1.14 -18.89
CA THR A 172 -13.74 -2.49 -19.45
C THR A 172 -12.38 -2.68 -20.10
N ARG A 173 -11.63 -3.69 -19.66
CA ARG A 173 -10.37 -4.13 -20.28
C ARG A 173 -10.21 -5.65 -20.21
N ASP A 174 -9.41 -6.19 -21.11
CA ASP A 174 -8.97 -7.57 -21.03
C ASP A 174 -7.95 -7.76 -19.89
N GLY A 175 -8.09 -8.84 -19.13
CA GLY A 175 -7.25 -9.11 -17.97
C GLY A 175 -5.83 -9.57 -18.31
N ALA A 176 -5.61 -10.06 -19.54
CA ALA A 176 -4.32 -10.58 -20.00
C ALA A 176 -3.57 -9.60 -20.92
N SER A 177 -4.27 -8.87 -21.79
CA SER A 177 -3.69 -7.89 -22.71
C SER A 177 -3.73 -6.46 -22.20
N PHE A 178 -4.53 -6.15 -21.17
CA PHE A 178 -4.77 -4.79 -20.66
C PHE A 178 -5.44 -3.85 -21.67
N GLU A 179 -5.85 -4.38 -22.83
CA GLU A 179 -6.50 -3.64 -23.90
C GLU A 179 -7.96 -3.37 -23.56
N THR A 180 -8.44 -2.19 -23.91
CA THR A 180 -9.84 -1.80 -23.72
C THR A 180 -10.74 -2.36 -24.82
N ASN A 181 -12.03 -2.05 -24.79
CA ASN A 181 -12.92 -2.32 -25.93
C ASN A 181 -12.60 -1.46 -27.17
N VAL A 182 -11.64 -0.52 -27.08
CA VAL A 182 -11.12 0.27 -28.20
C VAL A 182 -9.78 -0.35 -28.65
N PRO A 183 -9.71 -0.98 -29.83
CA PRO A 183 -8.49 -1.65 -30.30
C PRO A 183 -7.28 -0.71 -30.37
N GLY A 184 -6.15 -1.14 -29.83
CA GLY A 184 -4.90 -0.39 -29.72
C GLY A 184 -4.85 0.62 -28.56
N CYS A 185 -5.90 0.70 -27.74
CA CYS A 185 -5.97 1.53 -26.54
C CYS A 185 -5.91 0.65 -25.29
N TYR A 186 -4.90 0.86 -24.46
CA TYR A 186 -4.63 0.09 -23.23
C TYR A 186 -4.86 0.96 -22.00
N ILE A 187 -5.23 0.34 -20.88
CA ILE A 187 -5.45 1.04 -19.61
C ILE A 187 -4.74 0.31 -18.46
N ILE A 188 -3.92 1.04 -17.72
CA ILE A 188 -3.04 0.48 -16.67
C ILE A 188 -3.09 1.29 -15.38
N GLY A 189 -2.69 0.66 -14.28
CA GLY A 189 -2.63 1.29 -12.96
C GLY A 189 -4.00 1.51 -12.34
N ASP A 190 -4.09 2.45 -11.39
CA ASP A 190 -5.27 2.62 -10.52
C ASP A 190 -6.58 2.87 -11.27
N VAL A 191 -6.52 3.57 -12.42
CA VAL A 191 -7.70 3.83 -13.26
C VAL A 191 -8.33 2.53 -13.79
N SER A 192 -7.54 1.46 -13.87
CA SER A 192 -7.96 0.13 -14.31
C SER A 192 -8.70 -0.69 -13.24
N GLY A 193 -8.85 -0.15 -12.02
CA GLY A 193 -9.52 -0.81 -10.89
C GLY A 193 -8.60 -1.72 -10.05
N VAL A 194 -7.29 -1.74 -10.32
CA VAL A 194 -6.30 -2.53 -9.57
C VAL A 194 -5.26 -1.60 -8.91
N PRO A 195 -5.60 -0.92 -7.80
CA PRO A 195 -4.77 0.10 -7.17
C PRO A 195 -3.63 -0.56 -6.40
N LEU A 196 -2.46 -0.64 -7.03
CA LEU A 196 -1.20 -1.04 -6.39
C LEU A 196 -0.03 -0.57 -7.25
N ILE A 197 0.90 0.17 -6.64
CA ILE A 197 2.09 0.68 -7.34
C ILE A 197 2.84 -0.44 -8.06
N LYS A 198 3.03 -1.58 -7.38
CA LYS A 198 3.75 -2.71 -7.96
C LYS A 198 3.04 -3.31 -9.17
N ASN A 199 1.72 -3.42 -9.10
CA ASN A 199 0.92 -3.89 -10.23
C ASN A 199 0.99 -2.86 -11.36
N ALA A 200 0.75 -1.57 -11.09
CA ALA A 200 0.81 -0.52 -12.08
C ALA A 200 2.16 -0.49 -12.83
N VAL A 201 3.27 -0.60 -12.09
CA VAL A 201 4.62 -0.68 -12.66
C VAL A 201 4.78 -1.91 -13.55
N LYS A 202 4.30 -3.08 -13.10
CA LYS A 202 4.35 -4.29 -13.90
C LYS A 202 3.51 -4.18 -15.19
N GLU A 203 2.26 -3.73 -15.05
CA GLU A 203 1.33 -3.55 -16.17
C GLU A 203 1.93 -2.63 -17.24
N GLY A 204 2.61 -1.54 -16.85
CA GLY A 204 3.27 -0.64 -17.79
C GLY A 204 4.32 -1.34 -18.66
N ALA A 205 5.16 -2.20 -18.07
CA ALA A 205 6.17 -2.93 -18.83
C ALA A 205 5.57 -4.08 -19.66
N ASP A 206 4.60 -4.80 -19.11
CA ASP A 206 3.93 -5.92 -19.79
C ASP A 206 3.21 -5.42 -21.06
N VAL A 207 2.52 -4.28 -20.98
CA VAL A 207 1.84 -3.65 -22.14
C VAL A 207 2.84 -3.22 -23.20
N ILE A 208 3.97 -2.61 -22.83
CA ILE A 208 4.98 -2.20 -23.80
C ILE A 208 5.62 -3.41 -24.51
N SER A 209 5.96 -4.46 -23.76
CA SER A 209 6.51 -5.69 -24.33
C SER A 209 5.58 -6.30 -25.38
N ARG A 210 4.27 -6.30 -25.08
CA ARG A 210 3.23 -6.70 -26.03
C ARG A 210 3.18 -5.78 -27.24
N ILE A 211 3.13 -4.45 -27.04
CA ILE A 211 3.13 -3.49 -28.15
C ILE A 211 4.35 -3.71 -29.05
N ALA A 212 5.55 -3.84 -28.50
CA ALA A 212 6.76 -4.10 -29.29
C ALA A 212 6.61 -5.35 -30.17
N THR A 213 6.12 -6.45 -29.58
CA THR A 213 5.87 -7.72 -30.31
C THR A 213 4.81 -7.55 -31.41
N ASP A 214 3.71 -6.87 -31.10
CA ASP A 214 2.61 -6.63 -32.04
C ASP A 214 3.06 -5.72 -33.20
N LEU A 215 3.94 -4.75 -32.95
CA LEU A 215 4.44 -3.82 -33.96
C LEU A 215 5.56 -4.43 -34.83
N GLU A 216 6.35 -5.38 -34.32
CA GLU A 216 7.34 -6.14 -35.10
C GLU A 216 6.68 -7.04 -36.18
N SER A 217 5.52 -7.61 -35.86
CA SER A 217 4.81 -8.54 -36.74
C SER A 217 3.91 -7.85 -37.79
N ALA A 218 3.73 -6.54 -37.71
CA ALA A 218 2.79 -5.80 -38.54
C ALA A 218 3.45 -5.10 -39.74
N THR A 219 3.09 -5.48 -40.96
CA THR A 219 3.36 -4.71 -42.19
C THR A 219 2.40 -3.53 -42.25
N LEU A 220 2.84 -2.32 -41.90
CA LEU A 220 1.97 -1.14 -41.85
C LEU A 220 2.54 0.07 -42.59
N GLU A 221 1.66 0.76 -43.33
CA GLU A 221 1.92 2.10 -43.88
C GLU A 221 2.29 3.06 -42.74
N GLN A 222 3.42 3.76 -42.88
CA GLN A 222 3.90 4.76 -41.91
C GLN A 222 3.04 6.03 -41.97
N LYS A 223 1.83 6.00 -41.37
CA LYS A 223 0.94 7.17 -41.24
C LYS A 223 1.00 7.85 -39.85
N ALA A 224 1.68 7.21 -38.90
CA ALA A 224 1.89 7.70 -37.54
C ALA A 224 3.37 7.87 -37.23
N ASP A 225 3.70 8.99 -36.59
CA ASP A 225 5.07 9.39 -36.23
C ASP A 225 5.57 8.62 -35.00
N LEU A 226 4.65 8.17 -34.14
CA LEU A 226 4.93 7.47 -32.90
C LEU A 226 4.36 6.05 -32.92
N ASP A 227 5.04 5.15 -32.25
CA ASP A 227 4.59 3.78 -31.99
C ASP A 227 3.61 3.75 -30.81
N VAL A 228 3.87 4.53 -29.75
CA VAL A 228 2.99 4.59 -28.57
C VAL A 228 2.94 5.98 -27.94
N ALA A 229 1.73 6.43 -27.57
CA ALA A 229 1.54 7.59 -26.69
C ALA A 229 1.15 7.13 -25.28
N ILE A 230 1.81 7.65 -24.26
CA ILE A 230 1.62 7.26 -22.85
C ILE A 230 1.06 8.47 -22.11
N ILE A 231 -0.18 8.37 -21.64
CA ILE A 231 -0.94 9.48 -21.06
C ILE A 231 -1.02 9.30 -19.53
N GLY A 232 -0.38 10.20 -18.79
CA GLY A 232 -0.21 10.14 -17.35
C GLY A 232 1.08 9.41 -16.97
N ILE A 233 1.97 10.08 -16.24
CA ILE A 233 3.30 9.57 -15.85
C ILE A 233 3.36 9.40 -14.34
N GLY A 234 2.36 8.69 -13.80
CA GLY A 234 2.45 8.04 -12.49
C GLY A 234 3.36 6.80 -12.53
N PRO A 235 3.38 5.95 -11.48
CA PRO A 235 4.27 4.79 -11.44
C PRO A 235 4.13 3.84 -12.64
N GLY A 236 2.89 3.57 -13.09
CA GLY A 236 2.63 2.72 -14.27
C GLY A 236 3.06 3.37 -15.58
N GLY A 237 2.76 4.65 -15.77
CA GLY A 237 3.16 5.40 -16.97
C GLY A 237 4.68 5.61 -17.06
N ALA A 238 5.35 5.89 -15.95
CA ALA A 238 6.81 5.97 -15.87
C ALA A 238 7.47 4.62 -16.20
N SER A 239 6.91 3.52 -15.69
CA SER A 239 7.34 2.17 -16.06
C SER A 239 7.18 1.90 -17.55
N ALA A 240 6.03 2.27 -18.13
CA ALA A 240 5.78 2.14 -19.56
C ALA A 240 6.75 2.99 -20.40
N ALA A 241 6.99 4.25 -20.02
CA ALA A 241 7.91 5.13 -20.73
C ALA A 241 9.36 4.59 -20.69
N SER A 242 9.78 4.10 -19.52
CA SER A 242 11.07 3.42 -19.38
C SER A 242 11.17 2.16 -20.23
N ALA A 243 10.15 1.30 -20.20
CA ALA A 243 10.15 0.08 -21.01
C ALA A 243 10.10 0.39 -22.52
N ALA A 244 9.42 1.47 -22.92
CA ALA A 244 9.34 1.90 -24.32
C ALA A 244 10.72 2.35 -24.82
N SER A 245 11.45 3.09 -23.98
CA SER A 245 12.84 3.47 -24.23
C SER A 245 13.74 2.25 -24.38
N ASP A 246 13.66 1.28 -23.44
CA ASP A 246 14.45 0.05 -23.48
C ASP A 246 14.15 -0.80 -24.73
N ALA A 247 12.90 -0.80 -25.19
CA ALA A 247 12.45 -1.50 -26.40
C ALA A 247 12.74 -0.74 -27.71
N GLY A 248 13.31 0.48 -27.64
CA GLY A 248 13.61 1.29 -28.82
C GLY A 248 12.37 1.80 -29.58
N LEU A 249 11.20 1.84 -28.94
CA LEU A 249 9.96 2.34 -29.55
C LEU A 249 9.99 3.86 -29.67
N ARG A 250 9.38 4.42 -30.72
CA ARG A 250 9.14 5.87 -30.79
C ARG A 250 7.94 6.20 -29.92
N TYR A 251 8.13 6.92 -28.81
CA TYR A 251 7.04 7.22 -27.89
C TYR A 251 6.98 8.70 -27.50
N VAL A 252 5.83 9.10 -26.95
CA VAL A 252 5.67 10.35 -26.20
C VAL A 252 5.05 10.05 -24.84
N GLY A 253 5.68 10.55 -23.77
CA GLY A 253 5.09 10.58 -22.43
C GLY A 253 4.45 11.93 -22.17
N ILE A 254 3.18 11.96 -21.80
CA ILE A 254 2.39 13.19 -21.58
C ILE A 254 1.96 13.24 -20.10
N GLU A 255 2.37 14.26 -19.36
CA GLU A 255 2.02 14.47 -17.96
C GLU A 255 1.47 15.88 -17.74
N GLN A 256 0.26 15.96 -17.17
CA GLN A 256 -0.44 17.22 -16.92
C GLN A 256 0.32 18.12 -15.94
N GLY A 257 0.97 17.53 -14.94
CA GLY A 257 1.76 18.24 -13.94
C GLY A 257 3.24 17.92 -14.12
N LYS A 258 3.83 17.37 -13.06
CA LYS A 258 5.21 16.86 -13.05
C LYS A 258 5.23 15.35 -13.12
N THR A 259 6.31 14.80 -13.64
CA THR A 259 6.60 13.36 -13.62
C THR A 259 6.44 12.83 -12.20
N LEU A 260 5.69 11.73 -12.04
CA LEU A 260 5.40 11.10 -10.75
C LEU A 260 4.66 12.00 -9.73
N SER A 261 3.95 13.04 -10.19
CA SER A 261 3.14 13.95 -9.37
C SER A 261 2.21 13.24 -8.38
N THR A 262 1.67 12.08 -8.77
CA THR A 262 0.78 11.27 -7.92
C THR A 262 1.46 10.87 -6.61
N ILE A 263 2.75 10.57 -6.66
CA ILE A 263 3.58 10.21 -5.50
C ILE A 263 4.17 11.44 -4.83
N ASP A 264 4.60 12.44 -5.60
CA ASP A 264 5.13 13.70 -5.06
C ASP A 264 4.11 14.45 -4.19
N LEU A 265 2.82 14.37 -4.52
CA LEU A 265 1.75 14.96 -3.71
C LEU A 265 1.46 14.21 -2.40
N TYR A 266 2.12 13.08 -2.13
CA TYR A 266 2.01 12.46 -0.80
C TYR A 266 2.70 13.33 0.25
N PRO A 267 2.24 13.32 1.51
CA PRO A 267 2.86 14.13 2.55
C PRO A 267 4.35 13.80 2.72
N LYS A 268 5.20 14.80 2.95
CA LYS A 268 6.65 14.65 3.16
C LYS A 268 6.96 13.52 4.16
N GLY A 269 7.99 12.72 3.87
CA GLY A 269 8.35 11.52 4.65
C GLY A 269 7.40 10.33 4.48
N LYS A 270 6.32 10.47 3.68
CA LYS A 270 5.60 9.39 2.98
C LYS A 270 6.16 7.99 3.00
N TYR A 271 5.88 7.08 3.94
CA TYR A 271 6.31 5.70 3.72
C TYR A 271 5.38 5.04 2.70
N ILE A 272 5.94 4.66 1.56
CA ILE A 272 5.24 4.08 0.42
C ILE A 272 5.49 2.59 0.45
N PHE A 273 4.45 1.80 0.64
CA PHE A 273 4.56 0.34 0.62
C PHE A 273 4.42 -0.20 -0.80
N PHE A 274 5.21 -1.22 -1.12
CA PHE A 274 5.13 -1.91 -2.39
C PHE A 274 4.53 -3.31 -2.21
N LYS A 275 3.20 -3.38 -2.25
CA LYS A 275 2.42 -4.62 -2.14
C LYS A 275 1.99 -5.17 -3.51
N PRO A 276 1.71 -6.49 -3.63
CA PRO A 276 1.96 -7.55 -2.64
C PRO A 276 3.44 -7.89 -2.45
N ASP A 277 3.79 -8.33 -1.24
CA ASP A 277 5.11 -8.91 -0.95
C ASP A 277 5.31 -10.27 -1.63
N THR A 278 4.20 -10.97 -1.91
CA THR A 278 4.18 -12.35 -2.43
C THR A 278 4.41 -12.47 -3.94
N LYS A 279 4.57 -11.35 -4.65
CA LYS A 279 4.93 -11.35 -6.07
C LYS A 279 6.31 -10.75 -6.23
N ASP A 280 7.13 -11.29 -7.11
CA ASP A 280 8.39 -10.64 -7.51
C ASP A 280 8.12 -9.35 -8.29
N TRP A 281 9.09 -8.43 -8.27
CA TRP A 281 9.00 -7.21 -9.05
C TRP A 281 9.46 -7.47 -10.49
N SER A 282 8.70 -6.93 -11.44
CA SER A 282 9.06 -6.77 -12.84
C SER A 282 8.49 -5.43 -13.31
N GLY A 283 9.21 -4.68 -14.14
CA GLY A 283 8.80 -3.35 -14.58
C GLY A 283 9.93 -2.55 -15.22
N GLY A 284 9.59 -1.43 -15.86
CA GLY A 284 10.55 -0.48 -16.42
C GLY A 284 11.23 0.38 -15.36
N ILE A 285 10.57 0.64 -14.23
CA ILE A 285 11.17 1.31 -13.06
C ILE A 285 11.32 0.36 -11.86
N PRO A 286 12.42 0.47 -11.09
CA PRO A 286 12.69 -0.38 -9.93
C PRO A 286 11.67 -0.14 -8.82
N VAL A 287 11.00 -1.20 -8.35
CA VAL A 287 10.21 -1.16 -7.11
C VAL A 287 11.12 -1.60 -5.96
N LEU A 288 12.16 -0.79 -5.74
CA LEU A 288 13.14 -0.96 -4.69
C LEU A 288 12.77 -0.02 -3.55
N GLY A 289 12.68 -0.55 -2.34
CA GLY A 289 12.80 0.23 -1.13
C GLY A 289 13.90 -0.41 -0.30
N LEU A 290 14.70 0.39 0.38
CA LEU A 290 15.64 -0.14 1.34
C LEU A 290 14.91 -0.50 2.65
N GLY A 291 13.61 -0.23 2.74
CA GLY A 291 12.76 -0.44 3.91
C GLY A 291 12.90 0.70 4.92
N LEU A 292 13.49 1.82 4.50
CA LEU A 292 14.33 2.68 5.36
C LEU A 292 13.64 3.43 6.48
N SER A 293 12.33 3.28 6.66
CA SER A 293 11.64 3.96 7.74
C SER A 293 10.23 3.41 7.95
N LYS A 294 10.07 2.48 8.89
CA LYS A 294 8.80 2.41 9.65
C LYS A 294 8.65 3.58 10.65
N ALA A 295 9.46 4.63 10.50
CA ALA A 295 9.50 5.80 11.36
C ALA A 295 8.53 6.90 10.89
N LYS A 296 7.62 6.65 9.93
CA LYS A 296 6.65 7.67 9.49
C LYS A 296 5.40 7.77 10.37
N TYR A 297 5.64 7.74 11.66
CA TYR A 297 4.82 8.41 12.65
C TYR A 297 5.71 9.28 13.55
N GLY A 298 6.79 9.80 12.98
CA GLY A 298 7.83 10.50 13.71
C GLY A 298 8.95 9.53 14.07
N GLY A 299 9.98 9.49 13.23
CA GLY A 299 11.30 9.15 13.70
C GLY A 299 11.74 10.30 14.58
N GLY A 300 11.15 10.38 15.78
CA GLY A 300 11.94 10.79 16.91
C GLY A 300 13.23 9.98 16.86
N GLU A 301 14.33 10.65 17.09
CA GLU A 301 15.42 10.00 17.80
C GLU A 301 14.76 9.18 18.90
N ALA A 302 14.96 7.86 18.85
CA ALA A 302 14.42 6.97 19.86
C ALA A 302 15.17 7.24 21.16
N ASP A 303 14.80 8.32 21.86
CA ASP A 303 15.25 8.63 23.20
C ASP A 303 14.80 7.55 24.21
N GLU A 304 13.91 6.63 23.81
CA GLU A 304 13.60 5.44 24.61
C GLU A 304 14.71 4.37 24.54
N ASP A 305 15.41 4.25 23.42
CA ASP A 305 16.49 3.26 23.22
C ASP A 305 17.85 3.84 23.61
N GLN A 306 17.99 5.17 23.58
CA GLN A 306 19.22 5.90 23.92
C GLN A 306 19.78 5.53 25.31
N PRO A 307 18.97 5.37 26.39
CA PRO A 307 19.47 4.91 27.69
C PRO A 307 20.13 3.53 27.66
N VAL A 308 19.65 2.62 26.80
CA VAL A 308 20.25 1.29 26.62
C VAL A 308 21.54 1.40 25.83
N ILE A 309 21.52 2.19 24.74
CA ILE A 309 22.68 2.42 23.88
C ILE A 309 23.80 3.12 24.68
N ASP A 310 23.47 4.13 25.48
CA ASP A 310 24.41 4.88 26.33
C ASP A 310 24.99 4.01 27.44
N ALA A 311 24.16 3.17 28.08
CA ALA A 311 24.61 2.27 29.15
C ALA A 311 25.59 1.19 28.65
N LEU A 312 25.47 0.80 27.38
CA LEU A 312 26.33 -0.20 26.73
C LEU A 312 27.53 0.44 26.01
N GLY A 313 27.39 1.69 25.56
CA GLY A 313 28.46 2.53 25.03
C GLY A 313 29.12 1.99 23.76
N ALA A 314 30.45 2.20 23.67
CA ALA A 314 31.26 1.86 22.50
C ALA A 314 31.22 0.36 22.13
N GLU A 315 31.05 -0.53 23.12
CA GLU A 315 31.07 -1.99 22.89
C GLU A 315 29.94 -2.46 21.97
N LEU A 316 28.71 -1.97 22.18
CA LEU A 316 27.58 -2.26 21.30
C LEU A 316 27.76 -1.58 19.93
N THR A 317 28.31 -0.37 19.92
CA THR A 317 28.49 0.43 18.70
C THR A 317 29.46 -0.25 17.74
N ASP A 318 30.62 -0.70 18.23
CA ASP A 318 31.64 -1.37 17.42
C ASP A 318 31.13 -2.70 16.86
N LEU A 319 30.41 -3.48 17.70
CA LEU A 319 29.80 -4.74 17.30
C LEU A 319 28.77 -4.53 16.18
N VAL A 320 27.86 -3.59 16.36
CA VAL A 320 26.83 -3.27 15.37
C VAL A 320 27.44 -2.76 14.07
N HIS A 321 28.41 -1.86 14.15
CA HIS A 321 29.06 -1.27 12.98
C HIS A 321 29.76 -2.33 12.13
N ALA A 322 30.55 -3.20 12.76
CA ALA A 322 31.23 -4.30 12.08
C ALA A 322 30.23 -5.21 11.34
N GLU A 323 29.09 -5.50 11.97
CA GLU A 323 28.08 -6.39 11.39
C GLU A 323 27.24 -5.74 10.29
N ALA A 324 26.93 -4.45 10.43
CA ALA A 324 26.29 -3.68 9.39
C ALA A 324 27.14 -3.63 8.11
N LEU A 325 28.46 -3.44 8.23
CA LEU A 325 29.38 -3.45 7.08
C LEU A 325 29.46 -4.81 6.39
N LEU A 326 29.43 -5.91 7.15
CA LEU A 326 29.39 -7.27 6.59
C LEU A 326 28.09 -7.51 5.84
N LEU A 327 26.97 -7.15 6.45
CA LEU A 327 25.65 -7.34 5.86
C LEU A 327 25.42 -6.44 4.64
N ASN A 328 25.92 -5.20 4.66
CA ASN A 328 25.91 -4.32 3.50
C ASN A 328 26.67 -4.96 2.33
N ARG A 329 27.89 -5.46 2.54
CA ARG A 329 28.65 -6.13 1.47
C ARG A 329 27.88 -7.28 0.82
N LEU A 330 27.18 -8.09 1.62
CA LEU A 330 26.34 -9.18 1.11
C LEU A 330 25.12 -8.70 0.29
N LEU A 331 24.55 -7.54 0.65
CA LEU A 331 23.35 -7.00 0.01
C LEU A 331 23.67 -6.09 -1.19
N ALA A 332 24.81 -5.39 -1.16
CA ALA A 332 25.25 -4.47 -2.20
C ALA A 332 25.42 -5.16 -3.56
N GLU A 333 25.72 -6.46 -3.58
CA GLU A 333 25.77 -7.27 -4.80
C GLU A 333 24.44 -7.26 -5.58
N LYS A 334 23.31 -7.05 -4.88
CA LYS A 334 21.96 -6.99 -5.47
C LYS A 334 21.55 -5.58 -5.91
N ILE A 335 22.31 -4.55 -5.54
CA ILE A 335 22.08 -3.16 -5.96
C ILE A 335 22.71 -2.95 -7.35
N PRO A 336 22.01 -2.29 -8.30
CA PRO A 336 22.60 -1.91 -9.59
C PRO A 336 23.90 -1.11 -9.41
N ASN A 337 24.92 -1.40 -10.23
CA ASN A 337 26.26 -0.82 -10.08
C ASN A 337 26.25 0.72 -10.04
N ASN A 338 25.40 1.36 -10.83
CA ASN A 338 25.24 2.82 -10.90
C ASN A 338 24.68 3.45 -9.62
N LEU A 339 24.01 2.67 -8.76
CA LEU A 339 23.39 3.16 -7.53
C LEU A 339 24.14 2.73 -6.25
N ARG A 340 25.16 1.86 -6.37
CA ARG A 340 25.86 1.29 -5.21
C ARG A 340 26.54 2.34 -4.36
N ASP A 341 27.26 3.27 -4.98
CA ASP A 341 28.06 4.26 -4.24
C ASP A 341 27.18 5.23 -3.45
N GLU A 342 25.99 5.54 -3.97
CA GLU A 342 25.03 6.41 -3.29
C GLU A 342 24.24 5.68 -2.19
N LEU A 343 23.80 4.45 -2.47
CA LEU A 343 22.90 3.70 -1.58
C LEU A 343 23.65 2.93 -0.50
N SER A 344 24.91 2.56 -0.72
CA SER A 344 25.70 1.77 0.25
C SER A 344 25.88 2.47 1.59
N PRO A 345 26.24 3.77 1.68
CA PRO A 345 26.30 4.48 2.96
C PRO A 345 24.95 4.51 3.68
N LYS A 346 23.86 4.82 2.97
CA LYS A 346 22.48 4.85 3.48
C LYS A 346 22.04 3.47 4.00
N LEU A 347 22.44 2.41 3.29
CA LEU A 347 22.18 1.03 3.68
C LEU A 347 22.95 0.66 4.95
N THR A 348 24.24 1.01 5.06
CA THR A 348 25.03 0.78 6.30
C THR A 348 24.37 1.42 7.51
N GLU A 349 24.07 2.71 7.44
CA GLU A 349 23.46 3.48 8.54
C GLU A 349 22.17 2.80 9.03
N LYS A 350 21.36 2.31 8.11
CA LYS A 350 20.16 1.57 8.46
C LYS A 350 20.42 0.22 9.08
N LEU A 351 21.32 -0.57 8.50
CA LEU A 351 21.63 -1.89 9.02
C LEU A 351 22.11 -1.75 10.48
N GLU A 352 22.87 -0.71 10.78
CA GLU A 352 23.22 -0.36 12.15
C GLU A 352 22.00 -0.07 13.02
N LYS A 353 21.08 0.78 12.55
CA LYS A 353 19.86 1.13 13.28
C LYS A 353 18.98 -0.09 13.55
N GLU A 354 18.83 -0.98 12.57
CA GLU A 354 17.96 -2.15 12.68
C GLU A 354 18.58 -3.24 13.58
N LEU A 355 19.91 -3.43 13.50
CA LEU A 355 20.64 -4.30 14.42
C LEU A 355 20.54 -3.78 15.87
N LYS A 356 20.79 -2.48 16.10
CA LYS A 356 20.61 -1.84 17.43
C LYS A 356 19.22 -2.11 17.98
N LYS A 357 18.19 -1.84 17.19
CA LYS A 357 16.79 -2.03 17.58
C LYS A 357 16.48 -3.47 17.99
N ARG A 358 16.96 -4.46 17.24
CA ARG A 358 16.72 -5.88 17.58
C ARG A 358 17.43 -6.32 18.83
N ILE A 359 18.67 -5.86 19.04
CA ILE A 359 19.42 -6.10 20.27
C ILE A 359 18.68 -5.48 21.45
N VAL A 360 18.26 -4.21 21.35
CA VAL A 360 17.51 -3.53 22.42
C VAL A 360 16.18 -4.24 22.71
N ALA A 361 15.40 -4.61 21.69
CA ALA A 361 14.15 -5.33 21.86
C ALA A 361 14.35 -6.70 22.53
N PHE A 362 15.42 -7.42 22.16
CA PHE A 362 15.77 -8.68 22.81
C PHE A 362 16.12 -8.47 24.29
N VAL A 363 16.99 -7.49 24.61
CA VAL A 363 17.38 -7.19 25.98
C VAL A 363 16.13 -6.79 26.81
N ARG A 364 15.23 -5.97 26.25
CA ARG A 364 13.92 -5.63 26.83
C ARG A 364 13.07 -6.85 27.16
N SER A 365 13.03 -7.83 26.26
CA SER A 365 12.25 -9.06 26.46
C SER A 365 12.72 -9.91 27.64
N LYS A 366 13.95 -9.71 28.14
CA LYS A 366 14.53 -10.45 29.27
C LYS A 366 14.31 -9.78 30.63
N GLY A 367 13.78 -8.56 30.65
CA GLY A 367 13.33 -7.85 31.85
C GLY A 367 14.41 -7.04 32.59
N THR A 368 13.89 -6.27 33.56
CA THR A 368 14.54 -5.34 34.51
C THR A 368 15.07 -4.02 33.95
N SER A 369 15.13 -3.01 34.82
CA SER A 369 15.61 -1.65 34.58
C SER A 369 17.13 -1.51 34.45
N ASP A 370 17.90 -2.60 34.66
CA ASP A 370 19.36 -2.63 34.56
C ASP A 370 19.81 -3.31 33.25
N TRP A 371 19.75 -2.52 32.18
CA TRP A 371 20.03 -2.96 30.81
C TRP A 371 21.44 -3.53 30.61
N ALA A 372 22.43 -2.98 31.32
CA ALA A 372 23.82 -3.36 31.17
C ALA A 372 24.08 -4.78 31.69
N SER A 373 23.43 -5.17 32.80
CA SER A 373 23.48 -6.52 33.33
C SER A 373 22.79 -7.53 32.40
N SER A 374 21.59 -7.19 31.90
CA SER A 374 20.84 -8.04 30.98
C SER A 374 21.59 -8.29 29.65
N TYR A 375 22.24 -7.27 29.08
CA TYR A 375 23.08 -7.43 27.90
C TYR A 375 24.25 -8.40 28.14
N ARG A 376 25.01 -8.20 29.22
CA ARG A 376 26.19 -9.04 29.53
C ARG A 376 25.82 -10.47 29.88
N THR A 377 24.67 -10.69 30.50
CA THR A 377 24.24 -12.01 30.98
C THR A 377 23.48 -12.80 29.92
N HIS A 378 22.71 -12.13 29.05
CA HIS A 378 21.83 -12.81 28.11
C HIS A 378 22.23 -12.65 26.65
N PHE A 379 22.72 -11.48 26.24
CA PHE A 379 23.08 -11.24 24.85
C PHE A 379 24.50 -11.68 24.55
N VAL A 380 25.51 -11.19 25.29
CA VAL A 380 26.93 -11.46 25.03
C VAL A 380 27.26 -12.96 24.89
N PRO A 381 26.77 -13.87 25.76
CA PRO A 381 27.07 -15.29 25.64
C PRO A 381 26.52 -15.96 24.38
N ALA A 382 25.46 -15.40 23.79
CA ALA A 382 24.79 -15.92 22.60
C ALA A 382 24.90 -14.97 21.39
N LYS A 383 25.76 -13.94 21.46
CA LYS A 383 25.74 -12.83 20.51
C LYS A 383 25.95 -13.30 19.07
N ASP A 384 26.82 -14.27 18.84
CA ASP A 384 27.15 -14.71 17.48
C ASP A 384 25.97 -15.47 16.84
N GLU A 385 25.27 -16.31 17.61
CA GLU A 385 24.05 -16.99 17.18
C GLU A 385 22.91 -15.99 16.94
N LEU A 386 22.70 -15.06 17.89
CA LEU A 386 21.66 -14.04 17.79
C LEU A 386 21.91 -13.06 16.65
N LEU A 387 23.15 -12.60 16.45
CA LEU A 387 23.53 -11.75 15.32
C LEU A 387 23.37 -12.48 14.00
N THR A 388 23.68 -13.78 13.94
CA THR A 388 23.41 -14.59 12.75
C THR A 388 21.92 -14.69 12.47
N ALA A 389 21.10 -14.93 13.49
CA ALA A 389 19.64 -14.95 13.37
C ALA A 389 19.09 -13.58 12.94
N TYR A 390 19.58 -12.48 13.53
CA TYR A 390 19.19 -11.13 13.16
C TYR A 390 19.58 -10.80 11.74
N LYS A 391 20.83 -11.09 11.32
CA LYS A 391 21.28 -10.94 9.93
C LYS A 391 20.41 -11.73 8.99
N ALA A 392 20.11 -12.99 9.28
CA ALA A 392 19.27 -13.83 8.44
C ALA A 392 17.87 -13.24 8.27
N GLU A 393 17.26 -12.78 9.37
CA GLU A 393 15.94 -12.16 9.33
C GLU A 393 15.96 -10.74 8.72
N ILE A 394 17.03 -9.93 8.90
CA ILE A 394 17.17 -8.63 8.21
C ILE A 394 17.37 -8.86 6.71
N THR A 395 18.21 -9.83 6.35
CA THR A 395 18.45 -10.25 4.96
C THR A 395 17.15 -10.72 4.32
N ASP A 396 16.42 -11.62 4.98
CA ASP A 396 15.10 -12.07 4.55
C ASP A 396 14.15 -10.88 4.41
N GLN A 397 14.02 -10.01 5.42
CA GLN A 397 13.16 -8.83 5.31
C GLN A 397 13.53 -7.91 4.15
N LEU A 398 14.81 -7.71 3.85
CA LEU A 398 15.25 -6.87 2.73
C LEU A 398 15.13 -7.58 1.37
N GLN A 399 15.09 -8.91 1.34
CA GLN A 399 15.07 -9.71 0.10
C GLN A 399 13.68 -10.27 -0.25
N THR A 400 12.85 -10.58 0.74
CA THR A 400 11.57 -11.30 0.58
C THR A 400 10.37 -10.46 1.01
N LYS A 401 10.52 -9.53 1.96
CA LYS A 401 9.47 -8.58 2.34
C LYS A 401 9.69 -7.26 1.63
N ILE A 402 9.15 -7.17 0.43
CA ILE A 402 9.36 -6.06 -0.51
C ILE A 402 9.26 -4.72 0.22
N PRO A 403 10.40 -4.02 0.41
CA PRO A 403 10.38 -2.93 1.35
C PRO A 403 9.76 -1.72 0.68
N GLY A 404 8.92 -1.02 1.41
CA GLY A 404 8.60 0.36 1.08
C GLY A 404 9.79 1.30 1.34
N ASP A 405 9.66 2.58 0.99
CA ASP A 405 10.60 3.61 1.42
C ASP A 405 9.89 4.95 1.63
N GLN A 406 10.60 5.94 2.17
CA GLN A 406 10.12 7.31 2.18
C GLN A 406 9.92 7.82 0.75
N ARG A 407 8.87 8.63 0.56
CA ARG A 407 8.43 9.21 -0.70
C ARG A 407 9.59 9.82 -1.48
N GLU A 408 10.43 10.57 -0.79
CA GLU A 408 11.58 11.26 -1.35
C GLU A 408 12.57 10.27 -1.98
N ASN A 409 12.97 9.23 -1.23
CA ASN A 409 13.87 8.19 -1.73
C ASN A 409 13.29 7.45 -2.93
N ILE A 410 11.98 7.14 -2.91
CA ILE A 410 11.31 6.48 -4.03
C ILE A 410 11.31 7.37 -5.28
N LEU A 411 11.01 8.66 -5.12
CA LEU A 411 11.03 9.62 -6.23
C LEU A 411 12.44 9.76 -6.79
N ASP A 412 13.46 9.90 -5.94
CA ASP A 412 14.86 10.01 -6.37
C ASP A 412 15.29 8.79 -7.19
N ILE A 413 15.02 7.57 -6.69
CA ILE A 413 15.34 6.33 -7.39
C ILE A 413 14.66 6.28 -8.76
N TRP A 414 13.36 6.60 -8.83
CA TRP A 414 12.61 6.52 -10.08
C TRP A 414 13.02 7.61 -11.07
N LEU A 415 13.16 8.86 -10.64
CA LEU A 415 13.57 9.97 -11.50
C LEU A 415 15.00 9.74 -12.05
N ASN A 416 15.93 9.28 -11.21
CA ASN A 416 17.29 8.92 -11.65
C ASN A 416 17.25 7.76 -12.65
N THR A 417 16.43 6.73 -12.41
CA THR A 417 16.27 5.62 -13.38
C THR A 417 15.76 6.11 -14.73
N LEU A 418 14.76 7.01 -14.75
CA LEU A 418 14.21 7.56 -15.99
C LEU A 418 15.28 8.39 -16.72
N SER A 419 16.03 9.21 -15.99
CA SER A 419 17.12 10.02 -16.53
C SER A 419 18.26 9.15 -17.12
N ASP A 420 18.71 8.13 -16.39
CA ASP A 420 19.77 7.21 -16.82
C ASP A 420 19.41 6.46 -18.11
N LYS A 421 18.12 6.20 -18.32
CA LYS A 421 17.56 5.56 -19.53
C LYS A 421 17.21 6.55 -20.65
N GLY A 422 17.50 7.84 -20.47
CA GLY A 422 17.20 8.90 -21.44
C GLY A 422 15.70 9.07 -21.70
N VAL A 423 14.84 8.72 -20.74
CA VAL A 423 13.39 8.81 -20.90
C VAL A 423 12.98 10.28 -21.00
N THR A 424 12.30 10.64 -22.08
CA THR A 424 11.83 12.02 -22.31
C THR A 424 10.33 12.09 -22.08
N ILE A 425 9.90 13.00 -21.20
CA ILE A 425 8.50 13.21 -20.82
C ILE A 425 8.16 14.69 -21.03
N ASN A 426 6.99 14.94 -21.60
CA ASN A 426 6.41 16.27 -21.68
C ASN A 426 5.59 16.53 -20.40
N GLU A 427 6.21 17.26 -19.48
CA GLU A 427 5.54 17.82 -18.30
C GLU A 427 4.73 19.07 -18.67
N GLU A 428 3.81 19.45 -17.78
CA GLU A 428 2.86 20.55 -17.97
C GLU A 428 2.06 20.43 -19.28
N GLU A 429 1.77 19.20 -19.70
CA GLU A 429 1.05 18.90 -20.94
C GLU A 429 -0.20 18.06 -20.65
N SER A 430 -1.37 18.68 -20.81
CA SER A 430 -2.66 18.05 -20.50
C SER A 430 -3.28 17.46 -21.76
N CYS A 431 -3.50 16.14 -21.78
CA CYS A 431 -4.26 15.48 -22.84
C CYS A 431 -5.75 15.86 -22.76
N LYS A 432 -6.30 16.34 -23.87
CA LYS A 432 -7.69 16.78 -23.99
C LYS A 432 -8.57 15.78 -24.72
N ALA A 433 -8.04 15.13 -25.76
CA ALA A 433 -8.78 14.14 -26.53
C ALA A 433 -7.86 13.07 -27.11
N VAL A 434 -8.39 11.85 -27.21
CA VAL A 434 -7.78 10.75 -27.96
C VAL A 434 -8.84 10.22 -28.91
N LYS A 435 -8.57 10.32 -30.22
CA LYS A 435 -9.50 9.91 -31.28
C LYS A 435 -8.82 8.88 -32.18
N ARG A 436 -9.53 7.83 -32.56
CA ARG A 436 -9.04 6.92 -33.60
C ARG A 436 -9.14 7.61 -34.95
N ALA A 437 -8.12 7.44 -35.79
CA ALA A 437 -8.12 8.02 -37.13
C ALA A 437 -9.04 7.24 -38.07
N ASP A 438 -9.66 7.96 -39.02
CA ASP A 438 -10.53 7.35 -40.04
C ASP A 438 -9.73 6.76 -41.22
N ASP A 439 -8.47 7.19 -41.39
CA ASP A 439 -7.63 6.92 -42.57
C ASP A 439 -6.46 5.94 -42.33
N GLY A 440 -6.41 5.32 -41.14
CA GLY A 440 -5.38 4.35 -40.79
C GLY A 440 -5.53 3.74 -39.39
N ASP A 441 -4.64 2.80 -39.06
CA ASP A 441 -4.58 2.18 -37.73
C ASP A 441 -3.69 2.98 -36.76
N TYR A 442 -4.17 4.16 -36.36
CA TYR A 442 -3.51 5.02 -35.38
C TYR A 442 -4.50 5.93 -34.65
N PHE A 443 -4.01 6.61 -33.63
CA PHE A 443 -4.72 7.58 -32.82
C PHE A 443 -4.17 8.99 -33.03
N VAL A 444 -5.06 9.97 -32.99
CA VAL A 444 -4.75 11.39 -32.90
C VAL A 444 -4.95 11.82 -31.45
N ILE A 445 -3.90 12.34 -30.84
CA ILE A 445 -3.88 12.81 -29.45
C ILE A 445 -3.76 14.32 -29.46
N GLU A 446 -4.79 15.00 -28.94
CA GLU A 446 -4.86 16.46 -28.81
C GLU A 446 -4.49 16.84 -27.38
N THR A 447 -3.50 17.73 -27.21
CA THR A 447 -3.00 18.17 -25.89
C THR A 447 -2.86 19.70 -25.81
N GLU A 448 -2.73 20.22 -24.60
CA GLU A 448 -2.37 21.62 -24.33
C GLU A 448 -1.12 21.65 -23.45
N ARG A 449 -0.08 22.40 -23.86
CA ARG A 449 1.20 22.49 -23.16
C ARG A 449 1.48 23.85 -22.55
N GLY A 450 2.01 23.83 -21.33
CA GLY A 450 2.47 25.00 -20.57
C GLY A 450 1.35 25.91 -20.09
N ASN A 451 1.74 26.99 -19.40
CA ASN A 451 0.79 27.97 -18.83
C ASN A 451 -0.09 28.66 -19.90
N GLU A 452 0.43 28.84 -21.11
CA GLU A 452 -0.28 29.44 -22.23
C GLU A 452 -1.28 28.48 -22.91
N LYS A 453 -1.31 27.20 -22.49
CA LYS A 453 -2.16 26.14 -23.05
C LYS A 453 -2.01 26.02 -24.57
N SER A 454 -0.77 26.02 -25.04
CA SER A 454 -0.46 25.92 -26.47
C SER A 454 -0.90 24.56 -27.02
N PRO A 455 -1.80 24.50 -28.01
CA PRO A 455 -2.31 23.23 -28.53
C PRO A 455 -1.20 22.43 -29.24
N GLN A 456 -1.10 21.14 -28.93
CA GLN A 456 -0.24 20.18 -29.63
C GLN A 456 -1.07 19.01 -30.17
N THR A 457 -0.53 18.33 -31.18
CA THR A 457 -1.16 17.16 -31.79
C THR A 457 -0.12 16.09 -32.06
N TYR A 458 -0.39 14.85 -31.64
CA TYR A 458 0.46 13.69 -31.91
C TYR A 458 -0.32 12.61 -32.65
N LYS A 459 0.39 11.83 -33.47
CA LYS A 459 -0.12 10.63 -34.12
C LYS A 459 0.62 9.40 -33.63
N ALA A 460 -0.07 8.50 -32.94
CA ALA A 460 0.54 7.29 -32.37
C ALA A 460 -0.23 6.03 -32.74
N ARG A 461 0.47 4.93 -33.06
CA ARG A 461 -0.16 3.65 -33.43
C ARG A 461 -0.96 3.05 -32.26
N ARG A 462 -0.45 3.19 -31.04
CA ARG A 462 -1.06 2.69 -29.80
C ARG A 462 -1.12 3.79 -28.74
N VAL A 463 -2.06 3.67 -27.81
CA VAL A 463 -2.21 4.61 -26.68
C VAL A 463 -2.30 3.83 -25.36
N ILE A 464 -1.56 4.27 -24.35
CA ILE A 464 -1.65 3.76 -22.98
C ILE A 464 -2.24 4.86 -22.09
N ILE A 465 -3.36 4.56 -21.43
CA ILE A 465 -4.01 5.42 -20.45
C ILE A 465 -3.55 5.02 -19.04
N ALA A 466 -2.75 5.88 -18.41
CA ALA A 466 -2.13 5.68 -17.09
C ALA A 466 -2.38 6.87 -16.14
N ILE A 467 -3.54 7.52 -16.29
CA ILE A 467 -3.93 8.78 -15.64
C ILE A 467 -4.32 8.67 -14.14
N GLY A 468 -4.37 7.46 -13.60
CA GLY A 468 -4.79 7.21 -12.21
C GLY A 468 -6.24 7.62 -11.90
N LEU A 469 -6.60 7.62 -10.61
CA LEU A 469 -7.97 7.97 -10.16
C LEU A 469 -8.12 9.41 -9.68
N ARG A 470 -7.01 10.13 -9.48
CA ARG A 470 -7.02 11.43 -8.79
C ARG A 470 -7.66 12.56 -9.59
N GLY A 471 -7.79 12.42 -10.92
CA GLY A 471 -8.53 13.33 -11.78
C GLY A 471 -8.28 14.82 -11.52
N ALA A 472 -9.21 15.67 -11.93
CA ALA A 472 -9.17 17.08 -11.53
C ALA A 472 -9.74 17.22 -10.11
N PRO A 473 -9.08 17.99 -9.21
CA PRO A 473 -9.63 18.23 -7.88
C PRO A 473 -10.99 18.93 -7.98
N ASN A 474 -11.91 18.56 -7.10
CA ASN A 474 -13.20 19.23 -7.00
C ASN A 474 -12.98 20.69 -6.59
N LYS A 475 -13.50 21.59 -7.41
CA LYS A 475 -13.45 23.04 -7.18
C LYS A 475 -14.52 23.47 -6.17
N LEU A 476 -14.20 24.45 -5.32
CA LEU A 476 -15.12 25.18 -4.45
C LEU A 476 -16.19 25.93 -5.25
N ARG A 477 -15.89 26.28 -6.52
CA ARG A 477 -16.73 27.05 -7.45
C ARG A 477 -17.05 28.45 -6.92
N LEU A 478 -16.04 29.08 -6.30
CA LEU A 478 -16.14 30.47 -5.85
C LEU A 478 -15.62 31.40 -6.95
N PRO A 479 -16.20 32.60 -7.13
CA PRO A 479 -15.80 33.53 -8.19
C PRO A 479 -14.31 33.90 -8.19
N ASN A 480 -13.66 33.87 -7.03
CA ASN A 480 -12.27 34.23 -6.82
C ASN A 480 -11.42 33.06 -6.32
N GLU A 481 -11.78 31.84 -6.70
CA GLU A 481 -11.05 30.62 -6.30
C GLU A 481 -9.61 30.57 -6.82
N ASP A 482 -9.34 31.14 -8.00
CA ASP A 482 -7.99 31.24 -8.59
C ASP A 482 -7.22 32.50 -8.12
N LEU A 483 -7.65 33.11 -7.01
CA LEU A 483 -7.01 34.28 -6.42
C LEU A 483 -5.58 33.96 -5.98
N LYS A 484 -4.65 34.81 -6.41
CA LYS A 484 -3.27 34.79 -5.95
C LYS A 484 -3.06 35.85 -4.86
N VAL A 485 -2.29 35.48 -3.84
CA VAL A 485 -2.01 36.33 -2.68
C VAL A 485 -0.50 36.46 -2.50
N SER A 486 -0.05 37.64 -2.07
CA SER A 486 1.35 37.88 -1.71
C SER A 486 1.54 37.59 -0.22
N ILE A 487 2.15 36.45 0.11
CA ILE A 487 2.44 36.04 1.49
C ILE A 487 3.96 35.89 1.62
N ASP A 488 4.54 36.55 2.62
CA ASP A 488 6.00 36.54 2.88
C ASP A 488 6.86 36.93 1.66
N GLY A 489 6.34 37.84 0.82
CA GLY A 489 7.04 38.33 -0.38
C GLY A 489 7.00 37.37 -1.59
N ARG A 490 6.17 36.33 -1.54
CA ARG A 490 5.94 35.39 -2.64
C ARG A 490 4.49 35.41 -3.08
N GLU A 491 4.27 35.33 -4.39
CA GLU A 491 2.95 35.21 -4.99
C GLU A 491 2.53 33.74 -5.00
N GLU A 492 1.47 33.39 -4.28
CA GLU A 492 0.99 32.02 -4.15
C GLU A 492 -0.52 31.91 -4.41
N GLN A 493 -0.98 30.73 -4.79
CA GLN A 493 -2.41 30.43 -4.92
C GLN A 493 -3.06 30.37 -3.54
N LYS A 494 -4.13 31.13 -3.32
CA LYS A 494 -4.83 31.15 -2.02
C LYS A 494 -5.52 29.82 -1.72
N VAL A 495 -6.12 29.21 -2.75
CA VAL A 495 -6.81 27.92 -2.65
C VAL A 495 -5.89 26.80 -3.13
N ILE A 496 -5.62 25.85 -2.24
CA ILE A 496 -4.68 24.74 -2.44
C ILE A 496 -5.47 23.42 -2.33
N TYR A 497 -5.24 22.47 -3.23
CA TYR A 497 -6.03 21.22 -3.30
C TYR A 497 -5.26 19.98 -2.79
N ALA A 498 -4.06 20.18 -2.26
CA ALA A 498 -3.24 19.13 -1.68
C ALA A 498 -2.31 19.71 -0.62
N LEU A 499 -2.10 18.96 0.47
CA LEU A 499 -1.09 19.31 1.47
C LEU A 499 0.10 18.35 1.33
N SER A 500 1.22 18.84 0.78
CA SER A 500 2.46 18.08 0.65
C SER A 500 3.35 18.21 1.90
N ASN A 501 3.60 19.42 2.39
CA ASN A 501 4.40 19.66 3.58
C ASN A 501 3.70 20.67 4.51
N PRO A 502 3.20 20.23 5.68
CA PRO A 502 2.59 21.12 6.66
C PRO A 502 3.52 22.24 7.17
N MET A 503 4.84 22.00 7.14
CA MET A 503 5.83 22.94 7.65
C MET A 503 6.04 24.17 6.77
N ASP A 504 5.54 24.16 5.55
CA ASP A 504 5.63 25.34 4.67
C ASP A 504 4.64 26.44 5.11
N PHE A 505 3.69 26.11 5.99
CA PHE A 505 2.60 26.98 6.40
C PHE A 505 2.67 27.41 7.87
N LYS A 506 3.84 27.33 8.51
CA LYS A 506 4.05 27.68 9.94
C LYS A 506 3.57 29.08 10.30
N GLY A 507 2.94 29.20 11.47
CA GLY A 507 2.47 30.48 12.00
C GLY A 507 1.35 31.11 11.18
N LYS A 508 0.67 30.36 10.30
CA LYS A 508 -0.38 30.89 9.42
C LYS A 508 -1.78 30.55 9.95
N HIS A 509 -2.73 31.34 9.46
CA HIS A 509 -4.16 31.05 9.60
C HIS A 509 -4.63 30.28 8.37
N LEU A 510 -5.12 29.08 8.58
CA LEU A 510 -5.39 28.11 7.53
C LEU A 510 -6.82 27.59 7.65
N ILE A 511 -7.52 27.50 6.52
CA ILE A 511 -8.84 26.89 6.48
C ILE A 511 -8.74 25.56 5.74
N VAL A 512 -9.26 24.49 6.34
CA VAL A 512 -9.37 23.19 5.69
C VAL A 512 -10.84 22.95 5.37
N VAL A 513 -11.16 22.77 4.09
CA VAL A 513 -12.51 22.48 3.62
C VAL A 513 -12.57 21.00 3.24
N GLY A 514 -13.48 20.25 3.88
CA GLY A 514 -13.71 18.85 3.57
C GLY A 514 -13.84 17.97 4.81
N GLY A 515 -14.55 16.85 4.66
CA GLY A 515 -14.79 15.89 5.73
C GLY A 515 -14.23 14.48 5.44
N GLY A 516 -13.40 14.31 4.41
CA GLY A 516 -12.79 13.01 4.07
C GLY A 516 -11.45 12.79 4.76
N ASN A 517 -10.87 11.59 4.65
CA ASN A 517 -9.59 11.24 5.31
C ASN A 517 -8.50 12.27 5.05
N VAL A 518 -8.29 12.67 3.79
CA VAL A 518 -7.23 13.62 3.43
C VAL A 518 -7.42 14.97 4.14
N ALA A 519 -8.67 15.46 4.24
CA ALA A 519 -8.97 16.71 4.94
C ALA A 519 -8.70 16.60 6.45
N VAL A 520 -9.15 15.50 7.05
CA VAL A 520 -8.97 15.22 8.48
C VAL A 520 -7.48 15.09 8.83
N GLU A 521 -6.74 14.31 8.05
CA GLU A 521 -5.30 14.15 8.20
C GLU A 521 -4.56 15.48 8.05
N ALA A 522 -4.88 16.26 7.02
CA ALA A 522 -4.27 17.56 6.79
C ALA A 522 -4.55 18.55 7.93
N ALA A 523 -5.78 18.59 8.44
CA ALA A 523 -6.13 19.45 9.56
C ALA A 523 -5.28 19.16 10.80
N VAL A 524 -5.11 17.88 11.15
CA VAL A 524 -4.26 17.47 12.27
C VAL A 524 -2.78 17.71 11.98
N ASP A 525 -2.31 17.36 10.78
CA ASP A 525 -0.90 17.51 10.39
C ASP A 525 -0.46 18.99 10.34
N LEU A 526 -1.38 19.94 10.16
CA LEU A 526 -1.08 21.37 10.20
C LEU A 526 -0.80 21.89 11.63
N ILE A 527 -1.35 21.27 12.67
CA ILE A 527 -1.21 21.74 14.07
C ILE A 527 -0.41 20.80 14.97
N ALA A 528 -0.24 19.55 14.57
CA ALA A 528 0.36 18.52 15.39
C ALA A 528 1.21 17.56 14.54
N VAL A 529 2.10 16.86 15.21
CA VAL A 529 2.77 15.67 14.69
C VAL A 529 2.00 14.45 15.18
N ARG A 530 1.59 13.59 14.26
CA ARG A 530 0.91 12.33 14.59
C ARG A 530 1.93 11.21 14.75
N ASP A 531 1.85 10.50 15.88
CA ASP A 531 2.57 9.26 16.14
C ASP A 531 1.62 8.09 16.40
N GLY A 532 1.28 7.33 15.36
CA GLY A 532 0.28 6.28 15.45
C GLY A 532 -1.07 6.84 15.85
N ALA A 533 -1.54 6.45 17.04
CA ALA A 533 -2.76 7.00 17.64
C ALA A 533 -2.53 8.32 18.40
N SER A 534 -1.28 8.61 18.78
CA SER A 534 -0.92 9.79 19.57
C SER A 534 -0.78 11.04 18.70
N ILE A 535 -1.02 12.20 19.29
CA ILE A 535 -0.77 13.51 18.68
C ILE A 535 0.10 14.33 19.62
N THR A 536 1.10 15.02 19.05
CA THR A 536 1.92 15.99 19.77
C THR A 536 1.76 17.36 19.11
N PRO A 537 1.17 18.35 19.81
CA PRO A 537 1.00 19.69 19.26
C PRO A 537 2.34 20.30 18.84
N ARG A 538 2.32 21.14 17.80
CA ARG A 538 3.50 21.88 17.38
C ARG A 538 3.95 22.87 18.45
N LYS A 539 5.22 23.26 18.40
CA LYS A 539 5.75 24.32 19.27
C LYS A 539 5.00 25.63 19.04
N PRO A 540 4.84 26.50 20.05
CA PRO A 540 4.12 27.77 19.91
C PRO A 540 4.59 28.65 18.74
N GLU A 541 5.89 28.67 18.47
CA GLU A 541 6.51 29.42 17.36
C GLU A 541 6.16 28.90 15.96
N ASP A 542 5.80 27.62 15.85
CA ASP A 542 5.41 26.94 14.61
C ASP A 542 3.89 26.70 14.52
N MET A 543 3.13 27.11 15.54
CA MET A 543 1.71 26.77 15.68
C MET A 543 0.86 27.49 14.63
N ASN A 544 0.02 26.73 13.95
CA ASN A 544 -0.94 27.26 13.00
C ASN A 544 -2.29 27.49 13.67
N LYS A 545 -3.03 28.50 13.20
CA LYS A 545 -4.45 28.64 13.53
C LYS A 545 -5.27 27.94 12.44
N VAL A 546 -5.85 26.78 12.75
CA VAL A 546 -6.57 25.97 11.78
C VAL A 546 -8.07 25.99 12.06
N THR A 547 -8.86 26.28 11.01
CA THR A 547 -10.31 26.13 11.04
C THR A 547 -10.74 25.09 10.01
N VAL A 548 -11.48 24.08 10.45
CA VAL A 548 -11.99 22.99 9.60
C VAL A 548 -13.47 23.22 9.30
N LEU A 549 -13.82 23.28 8.02
CA LEU A 549 -15.17 23.49 7.52
C LEU A 549 -15.68 22.18 6.89
N VAL A 550 -16.69 21.59 7.53
CA VAL A 550 -17.36 20.38 7.06
C VAL A 550 -18.81 20.73 6.71
N ARG A 551 -19.21 20.43 5.46
CA ARG A 551 -20.53 20.79 4.96
C ARG A 551 -21.67 20.10 5.71
N ASP A 552 -21.47 18.87 6.17
CA ASP A 552 -22.53 18.09 6.84
C ASP A 552 -21.93 17.25 7.97
N TYR A 553 -21.37 16.07 7.65
CA TYR A 553 -20.67 15.19 8.58
C TYR A 553 -19.36 14.70 7.96
N LEU A 554 -18.46 14.15 8.80
CA LEU A 554 -17.25 13.47 8.31
C LEU A 554 -17.64 12.25 7.47
N ALA A 555 -16.99 12.05 6.33
CA ALA A 555 -17.31 10.96 5.43
C ALA A 555 -17.25 9.61 6.16
N PRO A 556 -18.14 8.65 5.87
CA PRO A 556 -18.14 7.34 6.51
C PRO A 556 -16.82 6.59 6.35
N THR A 557 -16.07 6.89 5.30
CA THR A 557 -14.76 6.29 5.01
C THR A 557 -13.62 6.87 5.87
N VAL A 558 -13.87 7.89 6.70
CA VAL A 558 -12.83 8.45 7.58
C VAL A 558 -12.42 7.42 8.64
N LYS A 559 -11.12 7.12 8.71
CA LYS A 559 -10.55 6.19 9.70
C LYS A 559 -10.84 6.64 11.13
N PHE A 560 -11.12 5.69 12.01
CA PHE A 560 -11.50 5.93 13.39
C PHE A 560 -10.37 6.62 14.13
N GLY A 561 -9.12 6.17 13.95
CA GLY A 561 -7.95 6.87 14.46
C GLY A 561 -7.87 8.34 14.00
N ASN A 562 -8.08 8.60 12.70
CA ASN A 562 -8.07 9.96 12.16
C ASN A 562 -9.21 10.82 12.75
N LYS A 563 -10.41 10.26 12.89
CA LYS A 563 -11.58 10.91 13.48
C LYS A 563 -11.34 11.24 14.95
N PHE A 564 -10.80 10.29 15.71
CA PHE A 564 -10.46 10.48 17.11
C PHE A 564 -9.43 11.60 17.29
N GLN A 565 -8.36 11.60 16.50
CA GLN A 565 -7.32 12.63 16.55
C GLN A 565 -7.86 14.03 16.22
N LEU A 566 -8.73 14.14 15.22
CA LEU A 566 -9.37 15.42 14.88
C LEU A 566 -10.23 15.94 16.03
N TYR A 567 -11.05 15.08 16.64
CA TYR A 567 -11.89 15.49 17.76
C TYR A 567 -11.07 15.82 18.99
N GLN A 568 -10.03 15.04 19.29
CA GLN A 568 -9.09 15.37 20.36
C GLN A 568 -8.47 16.76 20.14
N CYS A 569 -7.98 17.06 18.94
CA CYS A 569 -7.46 18.40 18.62
C CYS A 569 -8.51 19.51 18.80
N ALA A 570 -9.77 19.26 18.46
CA ALA A 570 -10.84 20.23 18.62
C ALA A 570 -11.21 20.44 20.11
N GLU A 571 -11.30 19.37 20.90
CA GLU A 571 -11.57 19.40 22.34
C GLU A 571 -10.44 20.08 23.12
N ASP A 572 -9.19 19.82 22.73
CA ASP A 572 -7.99 20.47 23.29
C ASP A 572 -7.83 21.93 22.85
N GLY A 573 -8.73 22.44 21.99
CA GLY A 573 -8.72 23.82 21.50
C GLY A 573 -7.58 24.14 20.54
N LEU A 574 -6.99 23.12 19.91
CA LEU A 574 -5.89 23.27 18.94
C LEU A 574 -6.37 23.67 17.54
N LEU A 575 -7.63 23.34 17.20
CA LEU A 575 -8.29 23.77 15.96
C LEU A 575 -9.77 24.06 16.19
N ASP A 576 -10.34 24.88 15.29
CA ASP A 576 -11.76 25.21 15.28
C ASP A 576 -12.49 24.29 14.28
N LEU A 577 -13.40 23.43 14.73
CA LEU A 577 -14.16 22.51 13.87
C LEU A 577 -15.61 22.94 13.72
N HIS A 578 -16.03 23.23 12.48
CA HIS A 578 -17.40 23.63 12.16
C HIS A 578 -18.09 22.63 11.22
N PHE A 579 -19.29 22.21 11.61
CA PHE A 579 -20.19 21.37 10.81
C PHE A 579 -21.36 22.19 10.26
N GLY A 580 -21.96 21.75 9.16
CA GLY A 580 -23.12 22.43 8.57
C GLY A 580 -22.79 23.78 7.94
N VAL A 581 -21.51 24.05 7.64
CA VAL A 581 -21.06 25.35 7.12
C VAL A 581 -20.34 25.23 5.78
N GLY A 582 -20.39 26.29 4.99
CA GLY A 582 -19.67 26.44 3.74
C GLY A 582 -19.12 27.85 3.57
N ILE A 583 -18.21 28.03 2.63
CA ILE A 583 -17.70 29.36 2.26
C ILE A 583 -18.73 30.01 1.35
N ARG A 584 -19.18 31.21 1.74
CA ARG A 584 -20.05 32.06 0.92
C ARG A 584 -19.21 32.96 0.03
N GLU A 585 -18.28 33.68 0.65
CA GLU A 585 -17.43 34.69 0.02
C GLU A 585 -16.02 34.59 0.60
N MET A 586 -15.03 34.95 -0.22
CA MET A 586 -13.63 34.97 0.14
C MET A 586 -13.04 36.32 -0.29
N THR A 587 -12.04 36.81 0.43
CA THR A 587 -11.21 37.95 0.04
C THR A 587 -9.73 37.57 0.15
N GLU A 588 -8.80 38.52 0.01
CA GLU A 588 -7.37 38.25 0.16
C GLU A 588 -6.98 37.82 1.59
N SER A 589 -7.72 38.25 2.62
CA SER A 589 -7.34 38.04 4.02
C SER A 589 -8.39 37.36 4.89
N GLU A 590 -9.60 37.13 4.39
CA GLU A 590 -10.70 36.56 5.16
C GLU A 590 -11.68 35.74 4.31
N VAL A 591 -12.49 34.92 4.97
CA VAL A 591 -13.67 34.29 4.38
C VAL A 591 -14.91 34.55 5.21
N VAL A 592 -16.04 34.65 4.53
CA VAL A 592 -17.37 34.65 5.14
C VAL A 592 -17.92 33.24 5.03
N ILE A 593 -18.26 32.63 6.16
CA ILE A 593 -18.89 31.31 6.23
C ILE A 593 -20.40 31.43 6.48
N GLU A 594 -21.16 30.57 5.84
CA GLU A 594 -22.62 30.50 5.98
C GLU A 594 -23.07 29.10 6.42
N ASN A 595 -24.22 29.03 7.07
CA ASN A 595 -24.92 27.77 7.28
C ASN A 595 -25.40 27.25 5.92
N VAL A 596 -25.08 26.00 5.60
CA VAL A 596 -25.34 25.44 4.26
C VAL A 596 -26.83 25.31 3.96
N THR A 597 -27.65 25.17 5.01
CA THR A 597 -29.10 24.98 4.95
C THR A 597 -29.85 26.31 5.03
N THR A 598 -29.59 27.12 6.07
CA THR A 598 -30.35 28.37 6.30
C THR A 598 -29.82 29.55 5.48
N LYS A 599 -28.60 29.45 4.92
CA LYS A 599 -27.91 30.53 4.20
C LYS A 599 -27.59 31.76 5.05
N GLU A 600 -27.72 31.64 6.37
CA GLU A 600 -27.35 32.69 7.30
C GLU A 600 -25.84 32.74 7.48
N ILE A 601 -25.29 33.96 7.55
CA ILE A 601 -23.87 34.19 7.83
C ILE A 601 -23.59 33.75 9.27
N VAL A 602 -22.62 32.87 9.43
CA VAL A 602 -22.22 32.31 10.73
C VAL A 602 -21.06 33.12 11.32
N ALA A 603 -20.03 33.40 10.52
CA ALA A 603 -18.85 34.13 10.94
C ALA A 603 -18.04 34.65 9.75
N THR A 604 -17.14 35.60 10.03
CA THR A 604 -16.05 36.00 9.13
C THR A 604 -14.72 35.61 9.78
N ILE A 605 -13.89 34.86 9.06
CA ILE A 605 -12.69 34.21 9.60
C ILE A 605 -11.46 34.69 8.84
N PRO A 606 -10.45 35.27 9.53
CA PRO A 606 -9.20 35.67 8.89
C PRO A 606 -8.40 34.43 8.46
N ASN A 607 -7.88 34.44 7.24
CA ASN A 607 -7.05 33.36 6.72
C ASN A 607 -5.98 33.84 5.73
N HIS A 608 -4.93 33.04 5.67
CA HIS A 608 -3.89 33.16 4.65
C HIS A 608 -4.21 32.23 3.47
N PHE A 609 -4.43 30.94 3.77
CA PHE A 609 -4.66 29.90 2.76
C PHE A 609 -5.92 29.08 3.05
N ILE A 610 -6.45 28.47 1.99
CA ILE A 610 -7.58 27.53 2.06
C ILE A 610 -7.17 26.21 1.40
N PHE A 611 -7.17 25.13 2.16
CA PHE A 611 -7.01 23.77 1.68
C PHE A 611 -8.38 23.18 1.28
N ALA A 612 -8.68 23.16 0.00
CA ALA A 612 -9.90 22.58 -0.57
C ALA A 612 -9.74 21.07 -0.81
N LEU A 613 -9.81 20.28 0.27
CA LEU A 613 -9.60 18.83 0.27
C LEU A 613 -10.91 18.05 0.14
N ILE A 614 -11.66 18.39 -0.91
CA ILE A 614 -13.04 17.92 -1.18
C ILE A 614 -13.13 16.81 -2.25
N GLY A 615 -12.05 16.08 -2.46
CA GLY A 615 -11.95 14.98 -3.44
C GLY A 615 -11.69 15.47 -4.87
N GLY A 616 -11.85 14.56 -5.84
CA GLY A 616 -11.64 14.84 -7.27
C GLY A 616 -12.67 14.14 -8.16
N GLU A 617 -12.84 14.64 -9.38
CA GLU A 617 -13.71 14.03 -10.39
C GLU A 617 -13.01 12.81 -10.99
N ARG A 618 -13.69 11.66 -11.04
CA ARG A 618 -13.15 10.49 -11.75
C ARG A 618 -13.06 10.77 -13.25
N PRO A 619 -12.05 10.24 -13.95
CA PRO A 619 -11.84 10.51 -15.36
C PRO A 619 -12.86 9.83 -16.30
N ASN A 620 -14.04 9.43 -15.81
CA ASN A 620 -15.04 8.65 -16.55
C ASN A 620 -15.44 9.32 -17.86
N ARG A 621 -15.75 10.62 -17.82
CA ARG A 621 -16.12 11.39 -19.02
C ARG A 621 -15.03 11.38 -20.09
N PHE A 622 -13.76 11.48 -19.66
CA PHE A 622 -12.62 11.41 -20.56
C PHE A 622 -12.51 10.02 -21.19
N LEU A 623 -12.61 8.95 -20.40
CA LEU A 623 -12.57 7.57 -20.90
C LEU A 623 -13.73 7.27 -21.87
N GLU A 624 -14.95 7.68 -21.52
CA GLU A 624 -16.14 7.54 -22.37
C GLU A 624 -15.99 8.29 -23.70
N SER A 625 -15.33 9.45 -23.69
CA SER A 625 -15.07 10.22 -24.91
C SER A 625 -14.12 9.52 -25.91
N ILE A 626 -13.29 8.58 -25.42
CA ILE A 626 -12.43 7.71 -26.25
C ILE A 626 -13.22 6.52 -26.81
N GLY A 627 -14.42 6.27 -26.27
CA GLY A 627 -15.25 5.11 -26.56
C GLY A 627 -15.04 3.93 -25.61
N ILE A 628 -14.37 4.14 -24.47
CA ILE A 628 -14.14 3.10 -23.46
C ILE A 628 -15.42 2.91 -22.65
N THR A 629 -15.91 1.68 -22.57
CA THR A 629 -17.11 1.32 -21.79
C THR A 629 -16.78 1.18 -20.31
N ILE A 630 -17.54 1.86 -19.46
CA ILE A 630 -17.42 1.78 -18.00
C ILE A 630 -18.58 0.92 -17.47
N LYS A 631 -18.27 -0.10 -16.66
CA LYS A 631 -19.22 -1.04 -16.06
C LYS A 631 -19.37 -0.84 -14.56
#